data_AF-A0A8H7ABN7-F1
#
_entry.id   AF-A0A8H7ABN7-F1
#
_cell.length_a   1.000
_cell.length_b   1.000
_cell.length_c   1.000
_cell.angle_alpha   90.00
_cell.angle_beta   90.00
_cell.angle_gamma   90.00
#
_symmetry.space_group_name_H-M   'P 1'
#
loop_
_entity.id
_entity.type
_entity.pdbx_description
1 polymer ?
#
loop_
_entity_poly.entity_id
_entity_poly.type
_entity_poly.pdbx_seq_one_letter_code
_entity_poly.pdbx_strand_id
1 'polypeptide(L)'
;MNVGHIKSKVKRRLTPREDDVKAPLSEAGPAANEAVHVDESDSTDSRIEKILLVTPESFKIFMDMFPSEDLDSQTAKNGFTDWQKFVGAMTDAGFVANHNSGSAVTFIRQSGGRIIFHKPHPVARLDRHVLLGYGKRLRKWFGLDRKSFQVAPRAGM
;
A
#
# COMPACT_ATOMS: atom_id res chain seq x y z
N MET A 1 8.25 1.77 -45.90
CA MET A 1 6.96 2.47 -45.68
C MET A 1 6.31 1.78 -44.49
N ASN A 2 6.53 2.21 -43.25
CA ASN A 2 6.03 3.35 -42.47
C ASN A 2 5.16 2.81 -41.32
N VAL A 3 5.35 3.43 -40.17
CA VAL A 3 5.11 2.98 -38.79
C VAL A 3 3.66 3.15 -38.32
N GLY A 4 3.19 2.20 -37.50
CA GLY A 4 1.87 2.21 -36.87
C GLY A 4 1.83 2.94 -35.52
N HIS A 5 1.40 4.20 -35.60
CA HIS A 5 0.62 5.00 -34.65
C HIS A 5 0.58 4.64 -33.14
N ILE A 6 1.31 5.43 -32.35
CA ILE A 6 1.15 5.62 -30.90
C ILE A 6 0.01 6.62 -30.61
N LYS A 7 -0.98 6.27 -29.79
CA LYS A 7 -1.99 7.22 -29.31
C LYS A 7 -1.48 7.93 -28.05
N SER A 8 -0.95 9.14 -28.23
CA SER A 8 -0.56 10.07 -27.16
C SER A 8 -1.79 10.81 -26.63
N LYS A 9 -2.13 10.68 -25.33
CA LYS A 9 -3.05 11.62 -24.66
C LYS A 9 -2.22 12.72 -23.97
N VAL A 10 -2.07 13.84 -24.67
CA VAL A 10 -1.60 15.12 -24.10
C VAL A 10 -2.76 15.74 -23.31
N LYS A 11 -2.61 15.91 -22.00
CA LYS A 11 -3.53 16.66 -21.14
C LYS A 11 -3.03 18.10 -21.05
N ARG A 12 -3.63 18.99 -21.84
CA ARG A 12 -3.34 20.44 -21.78
C ARG A 12 -3.92 21.00 -20.48
N ARG A 13 -3.09 21.73 -19.71
CA ARG A 13 -3.47 22.52 -18.54
C ARG A 13 -3.64 23.96 -19.02
N LEU A 14 -4.85 24.53 -18.92
CA LEU A 14 -5.11 25.95 -19.16
C LEU A 14 -4.93 26.71 -17.83
N THR A 15 -4.26 27.86 -17.89
CA THR A 15 -3.97 28.77 -16.78
C THR A 15 -5.16 29.71 -16.47
N PRO A 16 -5.21 30.33 -15.27
CA PRO A 16 -6.29 31.25 -14.88
C PRO A 16 -6.14 32.63 -15.53
N ARG A 17 -7.25 33.35 -15.73
CA ARG A 17 -7.27 34.77 -16.09
C ARG A 17 -8.11 35.53 -15.06
N GLU A 18 -7.48 36.52 -14.44
CA GLU A 18 -8.03 37.51 -13.52
C GLU A 18 -8.76 38.62 -14.32
N ASP A 19 -9.58 39.40 -13.59
CA ASP A 19 -10.16 40.71 -13.91
C ASP A 19 -11.54 40.76 -14.62
N ASP A 20 -12.61 41.00 -13.82
CA ASP A 20 -13.62 42.06 -14.08
C ASP A 20 -14.54 42.35 -12.86
N VAL A 21 -14.21 43.41 -12.12
CA VAL A 21 -15.00 44.54 -11.56
C VAL A 21 -16.44 44.34 -10.94
N LYS A 22 -16.48 44.41 -9.60
CA LYS A 22 -17.29 45.28 -8.67
C LYS A 22 -18.86 45.34 -8.64
N ALA A 23 -19.45 44.70 -7.61
CA ALA A 23 -20.44 45.12 -6.55
C ALA A 23 -21.83 45.77 -6.91
N PRO A 24 -22.93 45.67 -6.07
CA PRO A 24 -22.94 45.66 -4.59
C PRO A 24 -23.97 44.79 -3.81
N LEU A 25 -23.76 44.82 -2.49
CA LEU A 25 -24.42 44.25 -1.29
C LEU A 25 -25.96 44.09 -1.22
N SER A 26 -26.40 43.05 -0.49
CA SER A 26 -27.46 43.15 0.54
C SER A 26 -27.31 42.03 1.59
N GLU A 27 -27.29 42.44 2.87
CA GLU A 27 -27.15 41.64 4.10
C GLU A 27 -28.42 40.89 4.54
N ALA A 28 -28.23 39.80 5.30
CA ALA A 28 -28.91 39.38 6.55
C ALA A 28 -28.85 37.84 6.64
N GLY A 29 -28.00 37.22 7.47
CA GLY A 29 -28.14 37.07 8.92
C GLY A 29 -27.80 35.60 9.29
N PRO A 30 -27.42 35.29 10.54
CA PRO A 30 -26.51 34.18 10.87
C PRO A 30 -27.24 32.88 11.22
N ALA A 31 -26.66 31.74 10.83
CA ALA A 31 -26.98 30.45 11.43
C ALA A 31 -25.69 29.81 11.93
N ALA A 32 -25.45 30.02 13.21
CA ALA A 32 -24.51 29.24 13.99
C ALA A 32 -24.95 27.77 14.02
N ASN A 33 -24.03 26.88 13.74
CA ASN A 33 -23.94 25.60 14.43
C ASN A 33 -22.48 25.13 14.37
N GLU A 34 -21.71 25.61 15.34
CA GLU A 34 -20.66 24.80 15.93
C GLU A 34 -21.25 23.44 16.32
N ALA A 35 -20.70 22.39 15.75
CA ALA A 35 -20.60 21.11 16.41
C ALA A 35 -19.20 20.59 16.11
N VAL A 36 -18.27 21.07 16.93
CA VAL A 36 -17.00 20.43 17.19
C VAL A 36 -17.30 19.00 17.60
N HIS A 37 -17.02 18.03 16.73
CA HIS A 37 -16.90 16.64 17.14
C HIS A 37 -15.43 16.30 17.20
N VAL A 38 -14.81 16.68 18.32
CA VAL A 38 -13.63 16.00 18.82
C VAL A 38 -14.12 14.61 19.24
N ASP A 39 -13.99 13.64 18.35
CA ASP A 39 -13.91 12.24 18.77
C ASP A 39 -12.43 11.87 18.80
N GLU A 40 -11.77 12.40 19.82
CA GLU A 40 -10.61 11.77 20.43
C GLU A 40 -11.15 10.59 21.25
N SER A 41 -11.56 9.51 20.56
CA SER A 41 -11.62 8.21 21.20
C SER A 41 -10.31 7.52 20.91
N ASP A 42 -9.41 7.64 21.89
CA ASP A 42 -8.34 6.71 22.15
C ASP A 42 -8.76 5.28 21.77
N SER A 43 -8.20 4.79 20.67
CA SER A 43 -8.19 3.39 20.29
C SER A 43 -6.75 3.00 20.01
N THR A 44 -5.86 3.32 20.97
CA THR A 44 -4.50 2.81 20.96
C THR A 44 -4.39 1.40 21.55
N ASP A 45 -5.48 0.82 22.04
CA ASP A 45 -5.51 -0.51 22.66
C ASP A 45 -6.12 -1.61 21.75
N SER A 46 -5.56 -1.76 20.55
CA SER A 46 -5.68 -2.99 19.76
C SER A 46 -4.37 -3.39 19.08
N ARG A 47 -3.28 -2.68 19.43
CA ARG A 47 -1.91 -2.93 18.95
C ARG A 47 -1.20 -4.03 19.73
N ILE A 48 -1.92 -4.88 20.45
CA ILE A 48 -1.34 -6.16 20.87
C ILE A 48 -1.08 -6.92 19.57
N GLU A 49 0.18 -6.83 19.13
CA GLU A 49 0.71 -7.39 17.91
C GLU A 49 0.49 -8.91 17.93
N LYS A 50 -0.64 -9.35 17.37
CA LYS A 50 -0.78 -10.75 16.98
C LYS A 50 0.31 -11.01 15.95
N ILE A 51 1.32 -11.75 16.37
CA ILE A 51 2.31 -12.35 15.47
C ILE A 51 1.53 -13.08 14.37
N LEU A 52 1.81 -12.71 13.12
CA LEU A 52 1.24 -13.35 11.94
C LEU A 52 2.03 -14.63 11.66
N LEU A 53 1.39 -15.77 11.93
CA LEU A 53 1.91 -17.07 11.56
C LEU A 53 1.75 -17.25 10.05
N VAL A 54 2.88 -17.45 9.37
CA VAL A 54 2.93 -17.61 7.92
C VAL A 54 3.79 -18.82 7.54
N THR A 55 3.65 -19.32 6.32
CA THR A 55 4.50 -20.37 5.80
C THR A 55 5.97 -19.94 5.73
N PRO A 56 6.93 -20.90 5.73
CA PRO A 56 8.35 -20.58 5.59
C PRO A 56 8.69 -19.82 4.30
N GLU A 57 7.92 -20.00 3.22
CA GLU A 57 8.13 -19.29 1.96
C GLU A 57 7.70 -17.82 2.06
N SER A 58 6.49 -17.58 2.59
CA SER A 58 5.99 -16.22 2.84
C SER A 58 6.88 -15.47 3.81
N PHE A 59 7.36 -16.15 4.87
CA PHE A 59 8.27 -15.55 5.84
C PHE A 59 9.52 -14.96 5.18
N LYS A 60 10.15 -15.69 4.25
CA LYS A 60 11.32 -15.19 3.51
C LYS A 60 11.01 -13.91 2.73
N ILE A 61 9.85 -13.85 2.07
CA ILE A 61 9.42 -12.65 1.32
C ILE A 61 9.27 -11.46 2.27
N PHE A 62 8.69 -11.65 3.46
CA PHE A 62 8.61 -10.57 4.46
C PHE A 62 9.97 -10.15 5.00
N MET A 63 10.90 -11.07 5.22
CA MET A 63 12.27 -10.70 5.62
C MET A 63 12.97 -9.88 4.54
N ASP A 64 12.72 -10.16 3.26
CA ASP A 64 13.25 -9.38 2.14
C ASP A 64 12.58 -7.98 2.04
N MET A 65 11.35 -7.81 2.54
CA MET A 65 10.65 -6.51 2.63
C MET A 65 11.13 -5.65 3.81
N PHE A 66 11.63 -6.29 4.88
CA PHE A 66 12.04 -5.65 6.14
C PHE A 66 13.48 -6.06 6.52
N PRO A 67 14.49 -5.56 5.78
CA PRO A 67 15.88 -5.88 6.05
C PRO A 67 16.31 -5.36 7.42
N SER A 68 17.20 -6.09 8.09
CA SER A 68 17.89 -5.61 9.29
C SER A 68 18.93 -4.55 8.91
N GLU A 69 19.09 -3.52 9.76
CA GLU A 69 20.05 -2.43 9.55
C GLU A 69 21.51 -2.94 9.51
N ASP A 70 21.82 -3.98 10.30
CA ASP A 70 23.20 -4.36 10.62
C ASP A 70 23.84 -5.40 9.69
N LEU A 71 23.06 -6.18 8.92
CA LEU A 71 23.60 -7.29 8.10
C LEU A 71 23.00 -7.38 6.69
N ASP A 72 21.71 -7.11 6.53
CA ASP A 72 20.98 -7.42 5.29
C ASP A 72 21.16 -6.34 4.20
N SER A 73 21.77 -5.21 4.55
CA SER A 73 22.08 -4.11 3.64
C SER A 73 23.30 -4.40 2.77
N GLN A 74 24.24 -5.24 3.22
CA GLN A 74 25.50 -5.56 2.50
C GLN A 74 25.48 -6.92 1.78
N THR A 75 24.70 -7.91 2.25
CA THR A 75 24.51 -9.23 1.60
C THR A 75 23.15 -9.37 0.91
N ALA A 76 22.46 -8.25 0.69
CA ALA A 76 21.19 -8.17 -0.02
C ALA A 76 21.18 -9.05 -1.27
N LYS A 77 20.41 -10.14 -1.23
CA LYS A 77 20.23 -11.01 -2.40
C LYS A 77 19.63 -10.16 -3.52
N ASN A 78 20.33 -10.05 -4.64
CA ASN A 78 19.82 -9.46 -5.89
C ASN A 78 18.81 -10.41 -6.56
N GLY A 79 17.77 -10.77 -5.82
CA GLY A 79 16.71 -11.65 -6.24
C GLY A 79 15.50 -10.91 -6.77
N PHE A 80 14.72 -11.61 -7.59
CA PHE A 80 13.39 -11.17 -7.99
C PHE A 80 12.35 -12.04 -7.30
N THR A 81 11.36 -11.40 -6.70
CA THR A 81 10.19 -12.09 -6.13
C THR A 81 9.11 -12.18 -7.20
N ASP A 82 8.60 -13.39 -7.45
CA ASP A 82 7.47 -13.56 -8.36
C ASP A 82 6.22 -12.88 -7.80
N TRP A 83 5.46 -12.18 -8.66
CA TRP A 83 4.27 -11.46 -8.25
C TRP A 83 3.21 -12.35 -7.59
N GLN A 84 2.99 -13.57 -8.09
CA GLN A 84 2.04 -14.50 -7.49
C GLN A 84 2.50 -14.99 -6.13
N LYS A 85 3.81 -15.20 -5.94
CA LYS A 85 4.36 -15.51 -4.62
C LYS A 85 4.15 -14.37 -3.62
N PHE A 86 4.31 -13.12 -4.05
CA PHE A 86 3.99 -11.96 -3.22
C PHE A 86 2.50 -11.89 -2.85
N VAL A 87 1.60 -12.09 -3.83
CA VAL A 87 0.15 -12.12 -3.57
C VAL A 87 -0.18 -13.25 -2.58
N GLY A 88 0.40 -14.43 -2.78
CA GLY A 88 0.25 -15.58 -1.87
C GLY A 88 0.73 -15.27 -0.46
N ALA A 89 1.89 -14.63 -0.30
CA ALA A 89 2.42 -14.24 1.00
C ALA A 89 1.53 -13.24 1.73
N MET A 90 0.97 -12.26 1.01
CA MET A 90 -0.01 -11.33 1.58
C MET A 90 -1.28 -12.07 2.05
N THR A 91 -1.77 -13.04 1.27
CA THR A 91 -2.93 -13.85 1.66
C THR A 91 -2.64 -14.73 2.88
N ASP A 92 -1.46 -15.35 2.92
CA ASP A 92 -0.95 -16.14 4.05
C ASP A 92 -0.83 -15.30 5.33
N ALA A 93 -0.50 -14.00 5.20
CA ALA A 93 -0.51 -13.03 6.29
C ALA A 93 -1.93 -12.52 6.69
N GLY A 94 -2.99 -13.11 6.14
CA GLY A 94 -4.38 -12.81 6.49
C GLY A 94 -5.00 -11.65 5.73
N PHE A 95 -4.43 -11.23 4.61
CA PHE A 95 -5.09 -10.29 3.70
C PHE A 95 -5.99 -11.02 2.70
N VAL A 96 -7.08 -10.40 2.29
CA VAL A 96 -7.88 -10.84 1.14
C VAL A 96 -7.43 -10.08 -0.10
N ALA A 97 -6.99 -10.82 -1.12
CA ALA A 97 -6.56 -10.24 -2.40
C ALA A 97 -7.73 -10.15 -3.38
N ASN A 98 -8.09 -8.93 -3.77
CA ASN A 98 -9.08 -8.64 -4.80
C ASN A 98 -8.38 -8.16 -6.06
N HIS A 99 -8.53 -8.92 -7.14
CA HIS A 99 -8.00 -8.57 -8.45
C HIS A 99 -8.94 -7.58 -9.12
N ASN A 100 -8.52 -6.32 -9.20
CA ASN A 100 -9.27 -5.28 -9.89
C ASN A 100 -9.01 -5.35 -11.40
N SER A 101 -9.70 -4.52 -12.19
CA SER A 101 -9.39 -4.39 -13.62
C SER A 101 -7.95 -3.90 -13.83
N GLY A 102 -7.24 -4.53 -14.77
CA GLY A 102 -5.84 -4.19 -15.10
C GLY A 102 -4.81 -4.88 -14.20
N SER A 103 -3.75 -4.15 -13.84
CA SER A 103 -2.63 -4.68 -13.04
C SER A 103 -2.76 -4.44 -11.55
N ALA A 104 -3.84 -3.79 -11.08
CA ALA A 104 -4.01 -3.45 -9.66
C ALA A 104 -4.59 -4.64 -8.87
N VAL A 105 -4.00 -4.94 -7.72
CA VAL A 105 -4.55 -5.87 -6.73
C VAL A 105 -4.74 -5.13 -5.41
N THR A 106 -5.97 -5.18 -4.89
CA THR A 106 -6.35 -4.59 -3.61
C THR A 106 -6.26 -5.65 -2.52
N PHE A 107 -5.48 -5.40 -1.48
CA PHE A 107 -5.38 -6.24 -0.29
C PHE A 107 -6.15 -5.61 0.85
N ILE A 108 -7.07 -6.37 1.45
CA ILE A 108 -7.92 -5.92 2.56
C ILE A 108 -7.60 -6.78 3.77
N ARG A 109 -7.42 -6.16 4.94
CA ARG A 109 -7.20 -6.89 6.20
C ARG A 109 -8.50 -6.89 7.00
N GLN A 110 -8.84 -8.03 7.60
CA GLN A 110 -10.09 -8.16 8.38
C GLN A 110 -10.11 -7.21 9.60
N SER A 111 -8.96 -6.95 10.21
CA SER A 111 -8.82 -5.97 11.30
C SER A 111 -8.93 -4.52 10.84
N GLY A 112 -9.15 -4.27 9.55
CA GLY A 112 -9.33 -2.94 8.98
C GLY A 112 -8.21 -2.52 8.03
N GLY A 113 -8.53 -1.56 7.17
CA GLY A 113 -7.61 -0.97 6.20
C GLY A 113 -7.51 -1.74 4.88
N ARG A 114 -6.99 -1.05 3.86
CA ARG A 114 -6.75 -1.61 2.52
C ARG A 114 -5.49 -1.01 1.90
N ILE A 115 -4.84 -1.76 1.04
CA ILE A 115 -3.69 -1.29 0.26
C ILE A 115 -3.73 -1.83 -1.16
N ILE A 116 -3.32 -1.00 -2.12
CA ILE A 116 -3.27 -1.39 -3.53
C ILE A 116 -1.81 -1.47 -3.96
N PHE A 117 -1.46 -2.59 -4.58
CA PHE A 117 -0.19 -2.81 -5.27
C PHE A 117 -0.45 -3.15 -6.74
N HIS A 118 0.46 -2.71 -7.61
CA HIS A 118 0.35 -2.97 -9.03
C HIS A 118 1.30 -4.11 -9.41
N LYS A 119 0.78 -5.06 -10.17
CA LYS A 119 1.54 -6.12 -10.84
C LYS A 119 2.53 -5.47 -11.81
N PRO A 120 3.83 -5.73 -11.66
CA PRO A 120 4.84 -5.26 -12.61
C PRO A 120 4.59 -5.79 -14.02
N HIS A 121 4.91 -4.98 -15.03
CA HIS A 121 4.78 -5.30 -16.45
C HIS A 121 6.01 -4.77 -17.20
N PRO A 122 6.59 -5.49 -18.20
CA PRO A 122 6.07 -6.70 -18.86
C PRO A 122 6.24 -7.99 -18.08
N VAL A 123 7.25 -8.07 -17.21
CA VAL A 123 7.52 -9.28 -16.42
C VAL A 123 6.93 -9.13 -15.03
N ALA A 124 6.15 -10.10 -14.59
CA ALA A 124 5.44 -10.11 -13.31
C ALA A 124 6.37 -10.45 -12.13
N ARG A 125 7.48 -9.71 -11.99
CA ARG A 125 8.48 -9.91 -10.94
C ARG A 125 8.79 -8.59 -10.23
N LEU A 126 8.89 -8.64 -8.91
CA LEU A 126 9.26 -7.54 -8.05
C LEU A 126 10.77 -7.59 -7.83
N ASP A 127 11.46 -6.53 -8.20
CA ASP A 127 12.84 -6.32 -7.76
C ASP A 127 12.89 -5.92 -6.27
N ARG A 128 14.10 -5.93 -5.72
CA ARG A 128 14.34 -5.57 -4.32
C ARG A 128 13.86 -4.16 -3.97
N HIS A 129 14.08 -3.17 -4.83
CA HIS A 129 13.66 -1.80 -4.53
C HIS A 129 12.14 -1.72 -4.39
N VAL A 130 11.40 -2.33 -5.31
CA VAL A 130 9.92 -2.35 -5.26
C VAL A 130 9.45 -3.07 -3.99
N LEU A 131 10.06 -4.20 -3.67
CA LEU A 131 9.71 -5.00 -2.49
C LEU A 131 9.95 -4.23 -1.17
N LEU A 132 11.07 -3.52 -1.05
CA LEU A 132 11.34 -2.62 0.08
C LEU A 132 10.34 -1.46 0.15
N GLY A 133 9.96 -0.90 -1.00
CA GLY A 133 8.91 0.12 -1.08
C GLY A 133 7.57 -0.40 -0.58
N TYR A 134 7.25 -1.66 -0.85
CA TYR A 134 6.04 -2.30 -0.34
C TYR A 134 6.11 -2.52 1.17
N GLY A 135 7.26 -2.97 1.70
CA GLY A 135 7.51 -3.08 3.14
C GLY A 135 7.28 -1.75 3.87
N LYS A 136 7.85 -0.65 3.36
CA LYS A 136 7.63 0.71 3.91
C LYS A 136 6.15 1.08 3.98
N ARG A 137 5.38 0.73 2.95
CA ARG A 137 3.93 0.99 2.93
C ARG A 137 3.18 0.11 3.93
N LEU A 138 3.53 -1.17 4.06
CA LEU A 138 2.91 -2.05 5.07
C LEU A 138 3.18 -1.56 6.48
N ARG A 139 4.40 -1.12 6.78
CA ARG A 139 4.75 -0.51 8.07
C ARG A 139 3.91 0.74 8.34
N LYS A 140 3.78 1.63 7.36
CA LYS A 140 3.02 2.87 7.51
C LYS A 140 1.53 2.62 7.75
N TRP A 141 0.90 1.72 7.00
CA TRP A 141 -0.56 1.59 6.99
C TRP A 141 -1.10 0.50 7.91
N PHE A 142 -0.28 -0.47 8.29
CA PHE A 142 -0.70 -1.61 9.11
C PHE A 142 0.20 -1.86 10.33
N GLY A 143 1.24 -1.05 10.53
CA GLY A 143 2.21 -1.26 11.61
C GLY A 143 3.09 -2.50 11.44
N LEU A 144 3.07 -3.14 10.27
CA LEU A 144 3.78 -4.39 10.06
C LEU A 144 5.28 -4.16 9.85
N ASP A 145 6.08 -4.99 10.49
CA ASP A 145 7.53 -4.99 10.43
C ASP A 145 8.09 -6.42 10.46
N ARG A 146 9.41 -6.55 10.65
CA ARG A 146 10.07 -7.86 10.73
C ARG A 146 9.55 -8.72 11.88
N LYS A 147 9.23 -8.12 13.03
CA LYS A 147 8.80 -8.83 14.26
C LYS A 147 7.34 -9.26 14.19
N SER A 148 6.59 -8.68 13.27
CA SER A 148 5.18 -9.00 13.04
C SER A 148 4.94 -10.41 12.48
N PHE A 149 5.97 -11.12 12.00
CA PHE A 149 5.83 -12.41 11.33
C PHE A 149 6.61 -13.51 12.04
N GLN A 150 6.06 -14.73 12.04
CA GLN A 150 6.73 -15.94 12.48
C GLN A 150 6.34 -17.12 11.59
N VAL A 151 7.24 -18.08 11.45
CA VAL A 151 6.94 -19.32 10.72
C VAL A 151 5.93 -20.14 11.53
N ALA A 152 4.82 -20.50 10.89
CA ALA A 152 3.82 -21.37 11.49
C ALA A 152 4.46 -22.72 11.89
N PRO A 153 4.13 -23.28 13.08
CA PRO A 153 4.61 -24.58 13.46
C PRO A 153 4.20 -25.60 12.41
N ARG A 154 5.14 -26.48 12.02
CA ARG A 154 4.88 -27.54 11.06
C ARG A 154 3.77 -28.42 11.64
N ALA A 155 2.58 -28.39 11.05
CA ALA A 155 1.53 -29.33 11.41
C ALA A 155 2.10 -30.73 11.23
N GLY A 156 2.12 -31.51 12.31
CA GLY A 156 2.68 -32.86 12.33
C GLY A 156 2.07 -33.71 11.22
N MET A 157 2.95 -34.46 10.55
CA MET A 157 2.58 -35.60 9.70
C MET A 157 1.93 -36.70 10.53
#